data_AF-A0A034VIX0-F1
#
_entry.id   AF-A0A034VIX0-F1
#
_cell.length_a   1.000
_cell.length_b   1.000
_cell.length_c   1.000
_cell.angle_alpha   90.00
_cell.angle_beta   90.00
_cell.angle_gamma   90.00
#
_symmetry.space_group_name_H-M   'P 1'
#
loop_
_entity.id
_entity.type
_entity.pdbx_description
1 polymer ?
#
loop_
_entity_poly.entity_id
_entity_poly.type
_entity_poly.pdbx_seq_one_letter_code
_entity_poly.pdbx_strand_id
1 'polypeptide(L)'
;RVLVNIGHPEGEDDIFVAPQIARTIKPHQIGGVRFLFDNIIESTKRFKSSSGFGCILSHSMGLGKTLQVICFCDIFLRHTPSKTVLCVMPINTLQNWVSEFNMWLPKYSDNPEHIRPRQFDVFILNDQHKTLSARAKVILKWAEEGGVLLIGYELFRLLALKLMSTRKRRSNKAGNCERSGTEMNRRLMESVHQALVKPGPDLVICDE
;
A
#
# COMPACT_ATOMS: atom_id res chain seq x y z
N ARG A 1 -5.98 -9.14 23.84
CA ARG A 1 -6.21 -8.04 22.86
C ARG A 1 -5.14 -6.99 23.10
N VAL A 2 -4.69 -6.27 22.06
CA VAL A 2 -3.67 -5.21 22.19
C VAL A 2 -4.27 -3.89 21.72
N LEU A 3 -4.37 -2.91 22.63
CA LEU A 3 -4.86 -1.55 22.35
C LEU A 3 -3.75 -0.70 21.72
N VAL A 4 -4.07 0.05 20.67
CA VAL A 4 -3.11 0.85 19.90
C VAL A 4 -3.18 2.32 20.31
N ASN A 5 -4.35 2.95 20.22
CA ASN A 5 -4.57 4.37 20.50
C ASN A 5 -4.66 4.65 22.01
N ILE A 6 -3.56 4.46 22.75
CA ILE A 6 -3.56 4.74 24.19
C ILE A 6 -3.84 6.22 24.44
N GLY A 7 -4.79 6.52 25.33
CA GLY A 7 -5.05 7.89 25.76
C GLY A 7 -5.78 8.73 24.71
N HIS A 8 -6.51 8.09 23.78
CA HIS A 8 -7.41 8.80 22.88
C HIS A 8 -8.47 9.61 23.68
N PRO A 9 -8.95 10.76 23.15
CA PRO A 9 -9.96 11.57 23.83
C PRO A 9 -11.25 10.80 24.15
N GLU A 10 -11.99 11.27 25.16
CA GLU A 10 -13.33 10.74 25.48
C GLU A 10 -14.24 10.83 24.25
N GLY A 11 -14.82 9.70 23.86
CA GLY A 11 -15.71 9.57 22.70
C GLY A 11 -15.02 9.19 21.38
N GLU A 12 -13.76 8.75 21.38
CA GLU A 12 -13.20 7.91 20.32
C GLU A 12 -13.28 6.43 20.72
N ASP A 13 -13.34 5.53 19.74
CA ASP A 13 -13.40 4.09 20.00
C ASP A 13 -12.00 3.50 20.24
N ASP A 14 -11.93 2.47 21.07
CA ASP A 14 -10.73 1.68 21.25
C ASP A 14 -10.31 0.96 19.95
N ILE A 15 -9.08 1.18 19.52
CA ILE A 15 -8.51 0.55 18.31
C ILE A 15 -7.63 -0.62 18.72
N PHE A 16 -8.03 -1.81 18.29
CA PHE A 16 -7.31 -3.05 18.60
C PHE A 16 -6.61 -3.65 17.37
N VAL A 17 -5.45 -4.23 17.63
CA VAL A 17 -4.74 -5.12 16.71
C VAL A 17 -5.58 -6.37 16.41
N ALA A 18 -5.43 -6.92 15.20
CA ALA A 18 -6.09 -8.16 14.79
C ALA A 18 -5.83 -9.31 15.80
N PRO A 19 -6.83 -10.15 16.15
CA PRO A 19 -6.70 -11.16 17.19
C PRO A 19 -5.51 -12.10 17.01
N GLN A 20 -5.25 -12.54 15.78
CA GLN A 20 -4.14 -13.44 15.45
C GLN A 20 -2.76 -12.79 15.62
N ILE A 21 -2.62 -11.49 15.32
CA ILE A 21 -1.37 -10.73 15.52
C ILE A 21 -1.18 -10.42 17.00
N ALA A 22 -2.26 -10.08 17.71
CA ALA A 22 -2.22 -9.76 19.14
C ALA A 22 -1.69 -10.90 20.03
N ARG A 23 -1.71 -12.16 19.54
CA ARG A 23 -1.19 -13.33 20.25
C ARG A 23 0.32 -13.52 20.09
N THR A 24 0.93 -12.94 19.05
CA THR A 24 2.33 -13.20 18.67
C THR A 24 3.21 -11.95 18.68
N ILE A 25 2.61 -10.77 18.57
CA ILE A 25 3.32 -9.48 18.50
C ILE A 25 4.12 -9.21 19.78
N LYS A 26 5.38 -8.80 19.62
CA LYS A 26 6.31 -8.53 20.73
C LYS A 26 6.17 -7.09 21.25
N PRO A 27 6.53 -6.79 22.51
CA PRO A 27 6.38 -5.45 23.09
C PRO A 27 7.00 -4.31 22.27
N HIS A 28 8.21 -4.51 21.72
CA HIS A 28 8.87 -3.50 20.88
C HIS A 28 8.14 -3.27 19.54
N GLN A 29 7.48 -4.31 19.01
CA GLN A 29 6.67 -4.21 17.79
C GLN A 29 5.36 -3.47 18.07
N ILE A 30 4.75 -3.69 19.22
CA ILE A 30 3.58 -2.91 19.67
C ILE A 30 3.97 -1.43 19.76
N GLY A 31 5.12 -1.11 20.35
CA GLY A 31 5.66 0.25 20.38
C GLY A 31 5.78 0.87 18.99
N GLY A 32 6.29 0.12 18.01
CA GLY A 32 6.38 0.59 16.63
C GLY A 32 5.01 0.81 15.95
N VAL A 33 4.02 -0.07 16.17
CA VAL A 33 2.66 0.13 15.63
C VAL A 33 2.00 1.37 16.22
N ARG A 34 2.17 1.60 17.53
CA ARG A 34 1.67 2.82 18.20
C ARG A 34 2.36 4.07 17.68
N PHE A 35 3.68 4.02 17.52
CA PHE A 35 4.43 5.10 16.90
C PHE A 35 3.90 5.45 15.50
N LEU A 36 3.63 4.46 14.64
CA LEU A 36 3.03 4.71 13.32
C LEU A 36 1.64 5.36 13.45
N PHE A 37 0.81 4.86 14.38
CA PHE A 37 -0.52 5.42 14.64
C PHE A 37 -0.46 6.88 15.08
N ASP A 38 0.37 7.20 16.07
CA ASP A 38 0.45 8.53 16.66
C ASP A 38 0.98 9.58 15.67
N ASN A 39 1.86 9.20 14.75
CA ASN A 39 2.45 10.12 13.77
C ASN A 39 1.59 10.28 12.50
N ILE A 40 0.99 9.19 12.00
CA ILE A 40 0.28 9.20 10.71
C ILE A 40 -1.21 9.49 10.89
N ILE A 41 -1.85 8.90 11.91
CA ILE A 41 -3.29 9.03 12.14
C ILE A 41 -3.58 10.13 13.15
N GLU A 42 -2.82 10.19 14.26
CA GLU A 42 -3.00 11.07 15.42
C GLU A 42 -4.38 10.89 16.10
N SER A 43 -5.45 11.28 15.42
CA SER A 43 -6.85 11.10 15.82
C SER A 43 -7.71 10.81 14.60
N THR A 44 -8.59 9.81 14.73
CA THR A 44 -9.52 9.43 13.66
C THR A 44 -10.46 10.58 13.26
N LYS A 45 -10.78 11.48 14.19
CA LYS A 45 -11.62 12.67 13.96
C LYS A 45 -10.84 13.78 13.24
N ARG A 46 -9.55 13.97 13.57
CA ARG A 46 -8.70 15.02 12.98
C ARG A 46 -8.03 14.63 11.67
N PHE A 47 -8.00 13.34 11.35
CA PHE A 47 -7.40 12.82 10.11
C PHE A 47 -7.91 13.50 8.83
N LYS A 48 -9.15 14.01 8.81
CA LYS A 48 -9.70 14.77 7.66
C LYS A 48 -9.20 16.22 7.57
N SER A 49 -8.62 16.75 8.63
CA SER A 49 -8.29 18.19 8.80
C SER A 49 -6.80 18.49 8.84
N SER A 50 -5.95 17.52 9.19
CA SER A 50 -4.50 17.64 9.13
C SER A 50 -3.92 16.61 8.15
N SER A 51 -2.81 16.93 7.49
CA SER A 51 -2.13 16.02 6.55
C SER A 51 -1.37 14.88 7.25
N GLY A 52 -1.55 14.70 8.58
CA GLY A 52 -0.67 13.88 9.41
C GLY A 52 0.80 14.32 9.34
N PHE A 53 1.67 13.58 10.03
CA PHE A 53 3.12 13.63 9.82
C PHE A 53 3.60 12.35 9.13
N GLY A 54 4.70 12.47 8.38
CA GLY A 54 5.47 11.30 7.97
C GLY A 54 6.31 10.76 9.14
N CYS A 55 6.75 9.51 9.06
CA CYS A 55 7.62 8.91 10.07
C CYS A 55 8.59 7.90 9.47
N ILE A 56 9.70 7.62 10.17
CA ILE A 56 10.70 6.63 9.78
C ILE A 56 10.77 5.56 10.87
N LEU A 57 10.50 4.30 10.50
CA LEU A 57 10.63 3.15 11.39
C LEU A 57 12.02 2.50 11.22
N SER A 58 13.02 3.03 11.93
CA SER A 58 14.44 2.66 11.78
C SER A 58 14.92 1.51 12.68
N HIS A 59 14.02 0.59 13.05
CA HIS A 59 14.40 -0.61 13.81
C HIS A 59 15.42 -1.48 13.06
N SER A 60 16.36 -2.07 13.80
CA SER A 60 17.35 -3.03 13.29
C SER A 60 16.72 -4.15 12.45
N MET A 61 17.50 -4.68 11.51
CA MET A 61 17.08 -5.83 10.69
C MET A 61 16.70 -7.04 11.57
N GLY A 62 15.69 -7.80 11.14
CA GLY A 62 15.20 -8.97 11.89
C GLY A 62 14.23 -8.68 13.04
N LEU A 63 13.92 -7.41 13.36
CA LEU A 63 12.96 -7.07 14.43
C LEU A 63 11.48 -7.17 14.00
N GLY A 64 11.21 -7.62 12.78
CA GLY A 64 9.85 -7.77 12.24
C GLY A 64 9.17 -6.43 11.95
N LYS A 65 9.84 -5.57 11.17
CA LYS A 65 9.27 -4.31 10.69
C LYS A 65 8.07 -4.54 9.77
N THR A 66 8.16 -5.53 8.89
CA THR A 66 7.07 -5.93 7.98
C THR A 66 5.78 -6.22 8.73
N LEU A 67 5.84 -7.02 9.81
CA LEU A 67 4.69 -7.28 10.68
C LEU A 67 4.08 -5.99 11.27
N GLN A 68 4.91 -5.06 11.74
CA GLN A 68 4.45 -3.79 12.30
C GLN A 68 3.70 -2.97 11.24
N VAL A 69 4.26 -2.91 10.03
CA VAL A 69 3.64 -2.22 8.90
C VAL A 69 2.33 -2.90 8.46
N ILE A 70 2.32 -4.23 8.31
CA ILE A 70 1.12 -4.98 7.94
C ILE A 70 0.00 -4.77 8.98
N CYS A 71 0.34 -4.84 10.26
CA CYS A 71 -0.58 -4.54 11.35
C CYS A 71 -1.11 -3.10 11.26
N PHE A 72 -0.25 -2.15 10.95
CA PHE A 72 -0.63 -0.75 10.78
C PHE A 72 -1.55 -0.55 9.57
N CYS A 73 -1.29 -1.18 8.42
CA CYS A 73 -2.15 -1.12 7.24
C CYS A 73 -3.58 -1.60 7.54
N ASP A 74 -3.74 -2.67 8.33
CA ASP A 74 -5.05 -3.15 8.79
C ASP A 74 -5.78 -2.12 9.64
N ILE A 75 -5.07 -1.47 10.56
CA ILE A 75 -5.64 -0.42 11.40
C ILE A 75 -6.03 0.79 10.57
N PHE A 76 -5.12 1.27 9.71
CA PHE A 76 -5.31 2.42 8.84
C PHE A 76 -6.55 2.24 7.97
N LEU A 77 -6.63 1.15 7.19
CA LEU A 77 -7.76 0.91 6.27
C LEU A 77 -9.10 0.64 6.97
N ARG A 78 -9.11 0.23 8.24
CA ARG A 78 -10.36 -0.01 8.99
C ARG A 78 -10.86 1.21 9.76
N HIS A 79 -9.97 2.10 10.18
CA HIS A 79 -10.29 3.17 11.12
C HIS A 79 -10.10 4.58 10.54
N THR A 80 -9.63 4.72 9.30
CA THR A 80 -9.59 6.00 8.58
C THR A 80 -10.51 5.94 7.36
N PRO A 81 -10.93 7.10 6.80
CA PRO A 81 -11.67 7.15 5.54
C PRO A 81 -10.80 6.81 4.32
N SER A 82 -9.50 6.60 4.50
CA SER A 82 -8.56 6.27 3.42
C SER A 82 -8.84 4.90 2.83
N LYS A 83 -8.54 4.75 1.55
CA LYS A 83 -8.80 3.53 0.79
C LYS A 83 -7.54 2.89 0.24
N THR A 84 -6.48 3.66 0.01
CA THR A 84 -5.35 3.22 -0.82
C THR A 84 -4.02 3.33 -0.08
N VAL A 85 -3.30 2.21 -0.02
CA VAL A 85 -1.93 2.15 0.50
C VAL A 85 -1.00 1.67 -0.60
N LEU A 86 0.07 2.42 -0.87
CA LEU A 86 1.12 2.08 -1.82
C LEU A 86 2.39 1.68 -1.07
N CYS A 87 2.82 0.44 -1.21
CA CYS A 87 4.10 -0.01 -0.69
C CYS A 87 5.12 -0.15 -1.83
N VAL A 88 6.18 0.65 -1.77
CA VAL A 88 7.31 0.61 -2.69
C VAL A 88 8.48 -0.10 -2.01
N MET A 89 9.01 -1.15 -2.63
CA MET A 89 10.00 -2.04 -2.00
C MET A 89 11.04 -2.57 -2.99
N PRO A 90 12.16 -3.14 -2.52
CA PRO A 90 13.05 -3.92 -3.38
C PRO A 90 12.30 -5.08 -4.02
N ILE A 91 12.48 -5.31 -5.32
CA ILE A 91 11.70 -6.32 -6.05
C ILE A 91 11.85 -7.74 -5.46
N ASN A 92 13.01 -8.02 -4.86
CA ASN A 92 13.34 -9.31 -4.25
C ASN A 92 12.55 -9.59 -2.97
N THR A 93 12.03 -8.57 -2.29
CA THR A 93 11.24 -8.75 -1.06
C THR A 93 9.74 -8.83 -1.34
N LEU A 94 9.30 -8.54 -2.57
CA LEU A 94 7.88 -8.43 -2.91
C LEU A 94 7.11 -9.72 -2.60
N GLN A 95 7.63 -10.89 -2.96
CA GLN A 95 6.97 -12.18 -2.66
C GLN A 95 6.94 -12.48 -1.15
N ASN A 96 7.96 -12.04 -0.41
CA ASN A 96 7.98 -12.14 1.05
C ASN A 96 6.86 -11.29 1.66
N TRP A 97 6.71 -10.03 1.22
CA TRP A 97 5.63 -9.16 1.66
C TRP A 97 4.24 -9.77 1.42
N VAL A 98 4.01 -10.35 0.25
CA VAL A 98 2.74 -11.05 -0.07
C VAL A 98 2.50 -12.22 0.87
N SER A 99 3.53 -13.02 1.11
CA SER A 99 3.47 -14.18 2.01
C SER A 99 3.16 -13.74 3.44
N GLU A 100 3.81 -12.68 3.92
CA GLU A 100 3.56 -12.10 5.24
C GLU A 100 2.14 -11.53 5.35
N PHE A 101 1.62 -10.83 4.33
CA PHE A 101 0.22 -10.37 4.34
C PHE A 101 -0.76 -11.53 4.47
N ASN A 102 -0.55 -12.62 3.72
CA ASN A 102 -1.40 -13.80 3.78
C ASN A 102 -1.26 -14.58 5.09
N MET A 103 -0.08 -14.56 5.71
CA MET A 103 0.17 -15.20 7.00
C MET A 103 -0.48 -14.43 8.15
N TRP A 104 -0.24 -13.12 8.23
CA TRP A 104 -0.66 -12.30 9.37
C TRP A 104 -2.11 -11.82 9.27
N LEU A 105 -2.59 -11.58 8.05
CA LEU A 105 -3.91 -11.05 7.75
C LEU A 105 -4.54 -11.80 6.56
N PRO A 106 -4.87 -13.08 6.70
CA PRO A 106 -5.41 -13.88 5.59
C PRO A 106 -6.73 -13.31 5.05
N LYS A 107 -6.99 -13.48 3.75
CA LYS A 107 -8.25 -13.02 3.10
C LYS A 107 -9.45 -13.87 3.49
N TYR A 108 -9.21 -15.14 3.80
CA TYR A 108 -10.22 -16.12 4.19
C TYR A 108 -9.76 -16.79 5.48
N SER A 109 -10.72 -17.21 6.30
CA SER A 109 -10.43 -17.89 7.56
C SER A 109 -11.39 -19.06 7.73
N ASP A 110 -10.82 -20.24 7.97
CA ASP A 110 -11.59 -21.43 8.35
C ASP A 110 -11.97 -21.40 9.84
N ASN A 111 -11.38 -20.48 10.63
CA ASN A 111 -11.61 -20.32 12.07
C ASN A 111 -11.97 -18.85 12.42
N PRO A 112 -13.19 -18.38 12.11
CA PRO A 112 -13.58 -16.98 12.29
C PRO A 112 -13.52 -16.48 13.75
N GLU A 113 -13.65 -17.38 14.72
CA GLU A 113 -13.56 -17.04 16.15
C GLU A 113 -12.16 -16.58 16.60
N HIS A 114 -11.12 -16.92 15.83
CA HIS A 114 -9.73 -16.70 16.22
C HIS A 114 -8.94 -15.86 15.21
N ILE A 115 -9.33 -15.92 13.94
CA ILE A 115 -8.66 -15.20 12.86
C ILE A 115 -9.69 -14.28 12.22
N ARG A 116 -9.43 -12.98 12.32
CA ARG A 116 -10.20 -11.96 11.61
C ARG A 116 -9.65 -11.83 10.18
N PRO A 117 -10.42 -12.15 9.13
CA PRO A 117 -9.98 -11.96 7.75
C PRO A 117 -9.79 -10.47 7.45
N ARG A 118 -8.83 -10.16 6.57
CA ARG A 118 -8.67 -8.79 6.07
C ARG A 118 -9.85 -8.41 5.16
N GLN A 119 -10.25 -7.15 5.21
CA GLN A 119 -11.34 -6.58 4.41
C GLN A 119 -10.84 -5.81 3.17
N PHE A 120 -9.57 -5.97 2.82
CA PHE A 120 -8.93 -5.29 1.70
C PHE A 120 -8.12 -6.26 0.85
N ASP A 121 -7.93 -5.91 -0.41
CA ASP A 121 -7.12 -6.67 -1.34
C ASP A 121 -5.65 -6.22 -1.38
N VAL A 122 -4.78 -7.18 -1.70
CA VAL A 122 -3.35 -6.95 -1.88
C VAL A 122 -3.03 -7.17 -3.35
N PHE A 123 -2.74 -6.07 -4.04
CA PHE A 123 -2.38 -6.01 -5.45
C PHE A 123 -0.88 -6.05 -5.61
N ILE A 124 -0.42 -6.69 -6.68
CA ILE A 124 1.01 -6.91 -6.92
C ILE A 124 1.34 -6.50 -8.35
N LEU A 125 2.36 -5.66 -8.49
CA LEU A 125 3.00 -5.39 -9.77
C LEU A 125 4.39 -6.00 -9.81
N ASN A 126 4.48 -7.14 -10.49
CA ASN A 126 5.71 -7.86 -10.80
C ASN A 126 6.00 -7.86 -12.32
N ASP A 127 7.03 -8.59 -12.71
CA ASP A 127 7.51 -8.81 -14.07
C ASP A 127 6.53 -9.59 -14.97
N GLN A 128 5.52 -10.27 -14.41
CA GLN A 128 4.47 -10.94 -15.18
C GLN A 128 3.62 -9.92 -15.97
N HIS A 129 3.49 -8.69 -15.47
CA HIS A 129 2.80 -7.61 -16.16
C HIS A 129 3.75 -6.93 -17.15
N LYS A 130 3.96 -7.54 -18.32
CA LYS A 130 4.93 -7.05 -19.32
C LYS A 130 4.49 -5.78 -20.06
N THR A 131 3.19 -5.59 -20.27
CA THR A 131 2.65 -4.47 -21.05
C THR A 131 2.15 -3.34 -20.16
N LEU A 132 2.13 -2.10 -20.70
CA LEU A 132 1.52 -0.97 -20.03
C LEU A 132 0.05 -1.24 -19.70
N SER A 133 -0.72 -1.79 -20.65
CA SER A 133 -2.14 -2.07 -20.45
C SER A 133 -2.38 -3.06 -19.29
N ALA A 134 -1.56 -4.10 -19.17
CA ALA A 134 -1.65 -5.04 -18.06
C ALA A 134 -1.35 -4.38 -16.71
N ARG A 135 -0.29 -3.56 -16.64
CA ARG A 135 0.06 -2.79 -15.44
C ARG A 135 -1.04 -1.80 -15.07
N ALA A 136 -1.54 -1.05 -16.05
CA ALA A 136 -2.61 -0.07 -15.87
C ALA A 136 -3.89 -0.73 -15.35
N LYS A 137 -4.24 -1.91 -15.85
CA LYS A 137 -5.41 -2.66 -15.36
C LYS A 137 -5.33 -2.94 -13.85
N VAL A 138 -4.16 -3.36 -13.35
CA VAL A 138 -3.97 -3.63 -11.91
C VAL A 138 -4.03 -2.34 -11.09
N ILE A 139 -3.34 -1.28 -11.54
CA ILE A 139 -3.27 0.00 -10.81
C ILE A 139 -4.64 0.66 -10.74
N LEU A 140 -5.37 0.71 -11.86
CA LEU A 140 -6.68 1.34 -11.91
C LEU A 140 -7.70 0.55 -11.09
N LYS A 141 -7.63 -0.78 -11.12
CA LYS A 141 -8.46 -1.63 -10.27
C LYS A 141 -8.19 -1.37 -8.78
N TRP A 142 -6.92 -1.29 -8.38
CA TRP A 142 -6.55 -0.93 -7.00
C TRP A 142 -7.02 0.48 -6.61
N ALA A 143 -6.89 1.45 -7.50
CA ALA A 143 -7.34 2.82 -7.24
C ALA A 143 -8.86 2.92 -7.06
N GLU A 144 -9.63 2.05 -7.71
CA GLU A 144 -11.09 1.97 -7.60
C GLU A 144 -11.55 1.19 -6.36
N GLU A 145 -11.01 -0.02 -6.16
CA GLU A 145 -11.43 -0.94 -5.08
C GLU A 145 -10.80 -0.60 -3.72
N GLY A 146 -9.65 0.06 -3.71
CA GLY A 146 -8.84 0.28 -2.51
C GLY A 146 -8.02 -0.94 -2.10
N GLY A 147 -7.34 -0.85 -0.96
CA GLY A 147 -6.42 -1.84 -0.42
C GLY A 147 -4.96 -1.47 -0.63
N VAL A 148 -4.10 -2.48 -0.70
CA VAL A 148 -2.64 -2.33 -0.70
C VAL A 148 -2.07 -2.68 -2.07
N LEU A 149 -1.29 -1.79 -2.67
CA LEU A 149 -0.52 -2.06 -3.89
C LEU A 149 0.97 -2.23 -3.56
N LEU A 150 1.53 -3.38 -3.92
CA LEU A 150 2.96 -3.67 -3.80
C LEU A 150 3.64 -3.47 -5.16
N ILE A 151 4.68 -2.63 -5.19
CA ILE A 151 5.42 -2.31 -6.41
C ILE A 151 6.93 -2.21 -6.15
N GLY A 152 7.73 -2.65 -7.11
CA GLY A 152 9.19 -2.45 -7.08
C GLY A 152 9.60 -1.00 -7.37
N TYR A 153 10.67 -0.51 -6.73
CA TYR A 153 11.20 0.85 -6.92
C TYR A 153 11.38 1.26 -8.39
N GLU A 154 12.02 0.41 -9.20
CA GLU A 154 12.29 0.77 -10.60
C GLU A 154 11.00 0.89 -11.42
N LEU A 155 10.03 0.00 -11.19
CA LEU A 155 8.75 0.08 -11.89
C LEU A 155 7.95 1.31 -11.46
N PHE A 156 7.93 1.61 -10.17
CA PHE A 156 7.32 2.83 -9.64
C PHE A 156 7.95 4.07 -10.28
N ARG A 157 9.28 4.17 -10.29
CA ARG A 157 10.02 5.28 -10.90
C ARG A 157 9.66 5.47 -12.38
N LEU A 158 9.60 4.39 -13.15
CA LEU A 158 9.24 4.44 -14.58
C LEU A 158 7.81 4.94 -14.82
N LEU A 159 6.87 4.57 -13.95
CA LEU A 159 5.47 4.98 -14.04
C LEU A 159 5.25 6.42 -13.55
N ALA A 160 5.79 6.74 -12.37
CA ALA A 160 5.66 8.05 -11.73
C ALA A 160 6.32 9.16 -12.56
N LEU A 161 7.45 8.87 -13.22
CA LEU A 161 8.12 9.85 -14.10
C LEU A 161 7.67 9.78 -15.56
N LYS A 162 6.64 8.98 -15.88
CA LYS A 162 6.13 8.73 -17.24
C LYS A 162 7.21 8.29 -18.25
N LEU A 163 8.29 7.65 -17.78
CA LEU A 163 9.48 7.28 -18.58
C LEU A 163 9.26 6.05 -19.47
N MET A 164 8.17 5.31 -19.31
CA MET A 164 7.89 4.15 -20.19
C MET A 164 7.54 4.55 -21.63
N SER A 165 7.12 5.79 -21.85
CA SER A 165 6.73 6.31 -23.18
C SER A 165 7.95 6.78 -24.01
N THR A 166 9.05 7.18 -23.36
CA THR A 166 10.17 7.87 -24.03
C THR A 166 11.16 6.95 -24.74
N ARG A 167 11.23 5.66 -24.38
CA ARG A 167 12.18 4.71 -25.01
C ARG A 167 11.92 4.41 -26.49
N LYS A 168 10.70 4.63 -27.00
CA LYS A 168 10.35 4.29 -28.39
C LYS A 168 10.63 5.41 -29.41
N ARG A 169 11.04 6.60 -28.98
CA ARG A 169 11.17 7.79 -29.84
C ARG A 169 12.43 7.86 -30.73
N ARG A 170 13.31 6.86 -30.70
CA ARG A 170 14.58 6.86 -31.46
C ARG A 170 14.58 6.07 -32.78
N SER A 171 13.46 5.50 -33.22
CA SER A 171 13.36 4.83 -34.54
C SER A 171 12.17 5.34 -35.35
N ASN A 172 12.44 5.62 -36.63
CA ASN A 172 11.63 6.37 -37.60
C ASN A 172 10.33 5.66 -38.09
N LYS A 173 9.41 6.51 -38.60
CA LYS A 173 8.32 6.27 -39.59
C LYS A 173 7.29 5.16 -39.29
N ALA A 174 6.03 5.53 -38.98
CA ALA A 174 4.85 4.81 -39.49
C ALA A 174 3.49 5.50 -39.26
N GLY A 175 2.64 5.38 -40.30
CA GLY A 175 1.20 5.03 -40.31
C GLY A 175 0.16 5.69 -39.38
N ASN A 176 -1.03 5.95 -39.95
CA ASN A 176 -2.22 6.46 -39.24
C ASN A 176 -2.74 5.51 -38.12
N CYS A 177 -2.47 4.20 -38.19
CA CYS A 177 -2.84 3.22 -37.17
C CYS A 177 -1.97 3.29 -35.90
N GLU A 178 -0.68 3.66 -36.04
CA GLU A 178 0.22 3.81 -34.89
C GLU A 178 -0.14 5.03 -34.02
N ARG A 179 -0.73 6.07 -34.64
CA ARG A 179 -1.28 7.25 -33.93
C ARG A 179 -2.37 6.88 -32.91
N SER A 180 -3.22 5.90 -33.23
CA SER A 180 -4.31 5.50 -32.32
C SER A 180 -3.80 4.71 -31.11
N GLY A 181 -2.89 3.75 -31.32
CA GLY A 181 -2.25 2.99 -30.24
C GLY A 181 -1.34 3.85 -29.34
N THR A 182 -0.68 4.86 -29.91
CA THR A 182 0.11 5.83 -29.13
C THR A 182 -0.77 6.77 -28.30
N GLU A 183 -1.93 7.17 -28.82
CA GLU A 183 -2.90 7.99 -28.08
C GLU A 183 -3.55 7.22 -26.92
N MET A 184 -3.94 5.96 -27.13
CA MET A 184 -4.46 5.10 -26.07
C MET A 184 -3.43 4.88 -24.95
N ASN A 185 -2.17 4.58 -25.31
CA ASN A 185 -1.10 4.42 -24.33
C ASN A 185 -0.81 5.71 -23.57
N ARG A 186 -0.93 6.87 -24.21
CA ARG A 186 -0.78 8.18 -23.56
C ARG A 186 -1.87 8.40 -22.50
N ARG A 187 -3.12 8.07 -22.82
CA ARG A 187 -4.25 8.15 -21.86
C ARG A 187 -4.06 7.19 -20.69
N LEU A 188 -3.69 5.94 -20.96
CA LEU A 188 -3.41 4.96 -19.91
C LEU A 188 -2.27 5.40 -18.99
N MET A 189 -1.18 5.95 -19.56
CA MET A 189 -0.08 6.50 -18.75
C MET A 189 -0.55 7.66 -17.87
N GLU A 190 -1.45 8.52 -18.37
CA GLU A 190 -1.99 9.62 -17.58
C GLU A 190 -2.83 9.11 -16.41
N SER A 191 -3.73 8.16 -16.66
CA SER A 191 -4.57 7.57 -15.62
C SER A 191 -3.74 6.84 -14.55
N VAL A 192 -2.71 6.10 -14.96
CA VAL A 192 -1.77 5.45 -14.04
C VAL A 192 -1.00 6.48 -13.21
N HIS A 193 -0.51 7.54 -13.84
CA HIS A 193 0.20 8.60 -13.13
C HIS A 193 -0.71 9.31 -12.13
N GLN A 194 -1.98 9.55 -12.47
CA GLN A 194 -2.93 10.15 -11.55
C GLN A 194 -3.18 9.26 -10.33
N ALA A 195 -3.34 7.95 -10.54
CA ALA A 195 -3.51 6.98 -9.46
C ALA A 195 -2.27 6.89 -8.53
N LEU A 196 -1.07 7.05 -9.06
CA LEU A 196 0.17 6.91 -8.28
C LEU A 196 0.70 8.22 -7.67
N VAL A 197 0.42 9.38 -8.27
CA VAL A 197 1.12 10.65 -7.92
C VAL A 197 0.17 11.83 -7.68
N LYS A 198 -0.91 11.99 -8.46
CA LYS A 198 -1.84 13.14 -8.35
C LYS A 198 -3.29 12.76 -8.71
N PRO A 199 -4.19 12.52 -7.73
CA PRO A 199 -4.05 12.78 -6.29
C PRO A 199 -3.05 11.88 -5.58
N GLY A 200 -2.79 10.67 -6.10
CA GLY A 200 -1.92 9.67 -5.47
C GLY A 200 -2.63 8.83 -4.40
N PRO A 201 -1.92 7.87 -3.79
CA PRO A 201 -2.42 7.07 -2.67
C PRO A 201 -2.61 7.89 -1.39
N ASP A 202 -3.46 7.38 -0.49
CA ASP A 202 -3.66 7.96 0.84
C ASP A 202 -2.46 7.74 1.79
N LEU A 203 -1.74 6.63 1.60
CA LEU A 203 -0.54 6.29 2.36
C LEU A 203 0.53 5.69 1.44
N VAL A 204 1.76 6.20 1.55
CA VAL A 204 2.95 5.63 0.87
C VAL A 204 3.90 5.06 1.90
N ILE A 205 4.34 3.83 1.67
CA ILE A 205 5.32 3.14 2.50
C ILE A 205 6.50 2.75 1.62
N CYS A 206 7.71 3.13 2.04
CA CYS A 206 8.95 2.79 1.36
C CYS A 206 9.75 1.81 2.24
N ASP A 207 10.01 0.61 1.73
CA ASP A 207 10.87 -0.40 2.35
C ASP A 207 12.30 -0.25 1.80
N GLU A 208 13.33 -0.25 2.64
CA GLU A 208 14.74 -0.12 2.21
C GLU A 208 15.39 -1.49 1.89
#